data_AF-A0A8B6MCK8-F1
#
_entry.id   AF-A0A8B6MCK8-F1
#
_cell.length_a   1.000
_cell.length_b   1.000
_cell.length_c   1.000
_cell.angle_alpha   90.00
_cell.angle_beta   90.00
_cell.angle_gamma   90.00
#
_symmetry.space_group_name_H-M   'P 1'
#
loop_
_entity.id
_entity.type
_entity.pdbx_description
1 polymer ?
#
loop_
_entity_poly.entity_id
_entity_poly.type
_entity_poly.pdbx_seq_one_letter_code
_entity_poly.pdbx_strand_id
1 'polypeptide(L)'
;MARFDLTDFEWSVIEPLLPNKPRGVPRVDDRRVLNGIFWRLRTGAPWADIPRRYGPHTTCVNRFNRWRKAGVWDRILKGVSKAYDGDIQMIDSSSIRVHQHAANTQKKSTDPIAWVARGAA
;
A
#
# COMPACT_ATOMS: atom_id res chain seq x y z
N MET A 1 -10.55 -15.35 10.19
CA MET A 1 -10.28 -14.21 9.30
C MET A 1 -10.72 -12.93 9.98
N ALA A 2 -9.86 -11.91 10.06
CA ALA A 2 -10.27 -10.59 10.53
C ALA A 2 -10.96 -9.81 9.40
N ARG A 3 -11.81 -8.84 9.74
CA ARG A 3 -12.61 -8.01 8.80
C ARG A 3 -11.83 -7.40 7.62
N PHE A 4 -10.52 -7.23 7.76
CA PHE A 4 -9.66 -6.56 6.79
C PHE A 4 -8.64 -7.49 6.13
N ASP A 5 -8.74 -8.79 6.37
CA ASP A 5 -7.86 -9.79 5.75
C ASP A 5 -8.29 -10.06 4.32
N LEU A 6 -7.33 -10.34 3.45
CA LEU A 6 -7.57 -10.81 2.10
C LEU A 6 -8.25 -12.18 2.12
N THR A 7 -9.31 -12.30 1.34
CA THR A 7 -9.90 -13.59 0.95
C THR A 7 -8.88 -14.43 0.17
N ASP A 8 -9.10 -15.74 0.11
CA ASP A 8 -8.24 -16.63 -0.69
C ASP A 8 -8.29 -16.28 -2.17
N PHE A 9 -9.44 -15.83 -2.67
CA PHE A 9 -9.59 -15.35 -4.04
C PHE A 9 -8.71 -14.12 -4.30
N GLU A 10 -8.85 -13.06 -3.50
CA GLU A 10 -8.02 -11.85 -3.65
C GLU A 10 -6.52 -12.17 -3.51
N TRP A 11 -6.18 -13.09 -2.59
CA TRP A 11 -4.81 -13.54 -2.44
C TRP A 11 -4.29 -14.22 -3.71
N SER A 12 -5.07 -15.12 -4.32
CA SER A 12 -4.68 -15.83 -5.54
C SER A 12 -4.39 -14.89 -6.73
N VAL A 13 -5.06 -13.73 -6.77
CA VAL A 13 -4.80 -12.67 -7.76
C VAL A 13 -3.52 -11.90 -7.44
N ILE A 14 -3.26 -11.60 -6.16
CA ILE A 14 -2.15 -10.74 -5.73
C ILE A 14 -0.82 -11.49 -5.70
N GLU A 15 -0.79 -12.71 -5.19
CA GLU A 15 0.40 -13.54 -5.01
C GLU A 15 1.33 -13.59 -6.23
N PRO A 16 0.85 -13.88 -7.46
CA PRO A 16 1.71 -13.95 -8.64
C PRO A 16 2.30 -12.59 -9.07
N LEU A 17 1.76 -11.47 -8.57
CA LEU A 17 2.23 -10.12 -8.87
C LEU A 17 3.37 -9.69 -7.96
N LEU A 18 3.63 -10.45 -6.89
CA LEU A 18 4.64 -10.12 -5.91
C LEU A 18 6.06 -10.41 -6.42
N PRO A 19 7.06 -9.61 -6.03
CA PRO A 19 8.43 -9.84 -6.49
C PRO A 19 9.00 -11.12 -5.88
N ASN A 20 9.24 -12.12 -6.74
CA ASN A 20 9.70 -13.48 -6.39
C ASN A 20 11.24 -13.64 -6.39
N LYS A 21 11.98 -12.69 -5.81
CA LYS A 21 13.45 -12.80 -5.71
C LYS A 21 13.91 -12.80 -4.25
N PRO A 22 13.94 -13.97 -3.57
CA PRO A 22 14.66 -14.07 -2.32
C PRO A 22 16.16 -13.91 -2.61
N ARG A 23 16.80 -12.95 -1.94
CA ARG A 23 18.27 -12.86 -1.87
C ARG A 23 18.63 -12.85 -0.39
N GLY A 24 19.26 -13.92 0.10
CA GLY A 24 19.59 -14.08 1.52
C GLY A 24 18.42 -14.60 2.35
N VAL A 25 18.05 -13.87 3.42
CA VAL A 25 17.10 -14.30 4.46
C VAL A 25 15.73 -14.66 3.87
N PRO A 26 15.11 -15.77 4.33
CA PRO A 26 13.75 -16.14 3.96
C PRO A 26 12.76 -14.99 4.12
N ARG A 27 11.88 -14.86 3.14
CA ARG A 27 10.93 -13.77 3.09
C ARG A 27 9.84 -13.99 4.13
N VAL A 28 9.56 -12.97 4.94
CA VAL A 28 8.39 -12.97 5.83
C VAL A 28 7.14 -13.12 4.98
N ASP A 29 6.19 -13.95 5.45
CA ASP A 29 4.88 -14.19 4.83
C ASP A 29 4.24 -12.89 4.32
N ASP A 30 4.17 -12.77 2.99
CA ASP A 30 3.69 -11.58 2.30
C ASP A 30 2.18 -11.39 2.50
N ARG A 31 1.40 -12.47 2.64
CA ARG A 31 -0.06 -12.38 2.88
C ARG A 31 -0.33 -11.77 4.24
N ARG A 32 0.37 -12.25 5.27
CA ARG A 32 0.26 -11.69 6.62
C ARG A 32 0.64 -10.21 6.67
N VAL A 33 1.73 -9.84 6.00
CA VAL A 33 2.19 -8.44 5.96
C VAL A 33 1.21 -7.56 5.18
N LEU A 34 0.68 -8.05 4.06
CA LEU A 34 -0.33 -7.34 3.28
C LEU A 34 -1.62 -7.11 4.07
N ASN A 35 -2.09 -8.12 4.81
CA ASN A 35 -3.24 -7.95 5.70
C ASN A 35 -2.99 -6.86 6.76
N GLY A 36 -1.77 -6.77 7.31
CA GLY A 36 -1.39 -5.68 8.23
C GLY A 36 -1.39 -4.30 7.57
N ILE A 37 -0.88 -4.21 6.35
CA ILE A 37 -0.90 -2.97 5.56
C ILE A 37 -2.34 -2.56 5.25
N PHE A 38 -3.18 -3.48 4.77
CA PHE A 38 -4.58 -3.18 4.45
C PHE A 38 -5.40 -2.83 5.69
N TRP A 39 -5.14 -3.47 6.83
CA TRP A 39 -5.72 -3.07 8.11
C TRP A 39 -5.40 -1.60 8.41
N ARG A 40 -4.13 -1.18 8.28
CA ARG A 40 -3.72 0.21 8.51
C ARG A 40 -4.37 1.17 7.51
N LEU A 41 -4.42 0.80 6.23
CA LEU A 41 -4.99 1.67 5.19
C LEU A 41 -6.50 1.86 5.37
N ARG A 42 -7.23 0.81 5.77
CA ARG A 42 -8.68 0.87 5.97
C ARG A 42 -9.10 1.52 7.29
N THR A 43 -8.29 1.40 8.34
CA THR A 43 -8.59 1.99 9.65
C THR A 43 -8.05 3.40 9.83
N GLY A 44 -6.99 3.77 9.11
CA GLY A 44 -6.27 5.02 9.31
C GLY A 44 -5.45 5.09 10.60
N ALA A 45 -5.43 4.03 11.40
CA ALA A 45 -4.71 3.99 12.66
C ALA A 45 -3.19 4.15 12.48
N PRO A 46 -2.47 4.65 13.50
CA PRO A 46 -1.01 4.67 13.50
C PRO A 46 -0.41 3.31 13.15
N TRP A 47 0.73 3.31 12.46
CA TRP A 47 1.44 2.06 12.14
C TRP A 47 1.78 1.26 13.40
N ALA A 48 2.11 1.94 14.51
CA ALA A 48 2.43 1.31 15.80
C ALA A 48 1.27 0.44 16.35
N ASP A 49 0.03 0.76 15.98
CA ASP A 49 -1.18 0.11 16.50
C ASP A 49 -1.62 -1.08 15.64
N ILE A 50 -0.84 -1.45 14.62
CA ILE A 50 -1.11 -2.65 13.83
C ILE A 50 -1.19 -3.86 14.77
N PRO A 51 -2.29 -4.65 14.69
CA PRO A 51 -2.45 -5.82 15.54
C PRO A 51 -1.29 -6.80 15.41
N ARG A 52 -0.78 -7.29 16.56
CA ARG A 52 0.39 -8.19 16.62
C ARG A 52 0.28 -9.44 15.76
N ARG A 53 -0.93 -9.90 15.44
CA ARG A 53 -1.19 -11.02 14.51
C ARG A 53 -0.59 -10.82 13.11
N TYR A 54 -0.39 -9.58 12.68
CA TYR A 54 0.22 -9.25 11.39
C TYR A 54 1.77 -9.17 11.45
N GLY A 55 2.34 -9.35 12.64
CA GLY A 55 3.77 -9.21 12.89
C GLY A 55 4.17 -7.79 13.26
N PRO A 56 5.49 -7.50 13.30
CA PRO A 56 5.99 -6.18 13.67
C PRO A 56 5.53 -5.09 12.70
N HIS A 57 5.05 -3.96 13.23
CA HIS A 57 4.62 -2.83 12.41
C HIS A 57 5.74 -2.29 11.51
N THR A 58 7.00 -2.36 11.97
CA THR A 58 8.19 -1.97 11.20
C THR A 58 8.32 -2.80 9.93
N THR A 59 7.97 -4.10 9.97
CA THR A 59 7.95 -4.95 8.78
C THR A 59 6.90 -4.46 7.77
N CYS A 60 5.71 -4.09 8.22
CA CYS A 60 4.64 -3.57 7.37
C CYS A 60 5.03 -2.24 6.71
N VAL A 61 5.55 -1.28 7.48
CA VAL A 61 6.01 0.03 6.98
C VAL A 61 7.14 -0.13 5.96
N ASN A 62 8.17 -0.92 6.32
CA ASN A 62 9.32 -1.14 5.45
C ASN A 62 8.91 -1.83 4.15
N ARG A 63 7.95 -2.77 4.22
CA ARG A 63 7.41 -3.44 3.05
C ARG A 63 6.66 -2.46 2.15
N PHE A 64 5.73 -1.70 2.71
CA PHE A 64 4.95 -0.70 2.00
C PHE A 64 5.86 0.27 1.24
N ASN A 65 6.86 0.83 1.92
CA ASN A 65 7.81 1.78 1.34
C ASN A 65 8.69 1.16 0.25
N ARG A 66 9.19 -0.08 0.47
CA ARG A 66 10.01 -0.78 -0.52
C ARG A 66 9.23 -1.08 -1.79
N TRP A 67 8.00 -1.55 -1.63
CA TRP A 67 7.11 -1.90 -2.75
C TRP A 67 6.61 -0.68 -3.50
N ARG A 68 6.37 0.43 -2.81
CA ARG A 68 6.09 1.73 -3.44
C ARG A 68 7.25 2.18 -4.32
N LYS A 69 8.48 2.17 -3.80
CA LYS A 69 9.67 2.55 -4.59
C LYS A 69 9.92 1.61 -5.78
N ALA A 70 9.54 0.34 -5.66
CA ALA A 70 9.73 -0.67 -6.70
C ALA A 70 8.54 -0.82 -7.66
N GLY A 71 7.53 0.05 -7.60
CA GLY A 71 6.33 -0.03 -8.45
C GLY A 71 5.56 -1.35 -8.33
N VAL A 72 5.63 -2.01 -7.16
CA VAL A 72 4.91 -3.26 -6.91
C VAL A 72 3.43 -2.97 -6.68
N TRP A 73 3.11 -1.87 -5.99
CA TRP A 73 1.72 -1.47 -5.76
C TRP A 73 1.00 -1.22 -7.09
N ASP A 74 1.62 -0.53 -8.05
CA ASP A 74 1.02 -0.29 -9.37
C ASP A 74 0.64 -1.59 -10.08
N ARG A 75 1.50 -2.61 -9.99
CA ARG A 75 1.24 -3.95 -10.54
C ARG A 75 0.08 -4.65 -9.84
N ILE A 76 0.04 -4.59 -8.51
CA ILE A 76 -1.05 -5.15 -7.71
C ILE A 76 -2.37 -4.48 -8.08
N LEU A 77 -2.42 -3.14 -8.12
CA LEU A 77 -3.63 -2.39 -8.44
C LEU A 77 -4.13 -2.68 -9.85
N LYS A 78 -3.23 -2.71 -10.83
CA LYS A 78 -3.57 -3.08 -12.20
C LYS A 78 -4.11 -4.52 -12.31
N GLY A 79 -3.48 -5.47 -11.60
CA GLY A 79 -3.91 -6.86 -11.61
C GLY A 79 -5.26 -7.07 -10.94
N VAL A 80 -5.48 -6.45 -9.78
CA VAL A 80 -6.75 -6.52 -9.05
C VAL A 80 -7.86 -5.82 -9.85
N SER A 81 -7.63 -4.63 -10.40
CA SER A 81 -8.60 -3.94 -11.25
C SER A 81 -9.02 -4.83 -12.43
N LYS A 82 -8.07 -5.48 -13.11
CA LYS A 82 -8.37 -6.42 -14.20
C LYS A 82 -9.19 -7.64 -13.74
N ALA A 83 -8.93 -8.17 -12.55
CA ALA A 83 -9.65 -9.35 -12.04
C ALA A 83 -11.12 -9.07 -11.70
N TYR A 84 -11.48 -7.80 -11.52
CA TYR A 84 -12.85 -7.34 -11.27
C TYR A 84 -13.38 -6.51 -12.44
N ASP A 85 -12.88 -6.74 -13.66
CA ASP A 85 -13.32 -6.07 -14.90
C ASP A 85 -13.33 -4.53 -14.85
N GLY A 86 -12.48 -3.93 -14.00
CA GLY A 86 -12.40 -2.49 -13.83
C GLY A 86 -13.41 -1.90 -12.83
N ASP A 87 -14.27 -2.73 -12.22
CA ASP A 87 -15.27 -2.30 -11.24
C ASP A 87 -14.67 -1.88 -9.89
N ILE A 88 -13.39 -2.18 -9.66
CA ILE A 88 -12.66 -1.69 -8.49
C ILE A 88 -12.17 -0.27 -8.74
N GLN A 89 -12.78 0.67 -8.02
CA GLN A 89 -12.32 2.04 -7.86
C GLN A 89 -11.55 2.17 -6.54
N MET A 90 -10.24 2.43 -6.61
CA MET A 90 -9.48 2.83 -5.42
C MET A 90 -9.62 4.33 -5.20
N ILE A 91 -10.36 4.74 -4.18
CA ILE A 91 -10.39 6.12 -3.70
C ILE A 91 -9.31 6.28 -2.63
N ASP A 92 -8.29 7.06 -2.94
CA ASP A 92 -7.27 7.50 -2.00
C ASP A 92 -7.09 9.02 -2.15
N SER A 93 -7.76 9.78 -1.30
CA SER A 93 -7.43 11.18 -1.02
C SER A 93 -7.06 11.34 0.45
N SER A 94 -6.15 10.50 0.94
CA SER A 94 -5.66 10.66 2.32
C SER A 94 -4.59 11.75 2.40
N SER A 95 -5.02 13.00 2.58
CA SER A 95 -4.14 14.11 2.96
C SER A 95 -3.62 13.89 4.39
N ILE A 96 -2.30 13.77 4.56
CA ILE A 96 -1.69 13.80 5.89
C ILE A 96 -1.64 15.27 6.31
N ARG A 97 -2.45 15.66 7.29
CA ARG A 97 -2.30 16.97 7.94
C ARG A 97 -0.97 16.94 8.70
N VAL A 98 0.04 17.63 8.18
CA VAL A 98 1.31 17.85 8.87
C VAL A 98 1.01 18.60 10.17
N HIS A 99 1.72 18.25 11.25
CA HIS A 99 1.61 18.98 12.52
C HIS A 99 1.88 20.49 12.26
N GLN A 100 1.11 21.39 12.86
CA GLN A 100 1.19 22.84 12.58
C GLN A 100 2.61 23.41 12.76
N HIS A 101 3.43 22.80 13.62
CA HIS A 101 4.82 23.21 13.85
C HIS A 101 5.83 22.72 12.79
N ALA A 102 5.42 21.85 11.86
CA ALA A 102 6.23 21.43 10.71
C ALA A 102 5.96 22.28 9.44
N ALA A 103 5.06 23.26 9.49
CA ALA A 103 4.61 24.04 8.35
C ALA A 103 5.52 25.24 7.98
N ASN A 104 6.62 25.46 8.70
CA ASN A 104 7.47 26.66 8.54
C ASN A 104 8.73 26.47 7.68
N THR A 105 8.89 25.35 6.95
CA THR A 105 10.04 25.19 6.04
C THR A 105 9.74 25.76 4.66
N GLN A 106 10.56 26.72 4.21
CA GLN A 106 10.44 27.34 2.89
C GLN A 106 10.46 26.28 1.75
N LYS A 107 9.55 26.44 0.79
CA LYS A 107 9.48 25.64 -0.45
C LYS A 107 10.80 25.78 -1.22
N LYS A 108 11.56 24.69 -1.39
CA LYS A 108 12.36 24.50 -2.60
C LYS A 108 11.46 23.86 -3.64
N SER A 109 11.19 24.57 -4.73
CA SER A 109 10.42 24.06 -5.85
C SER A 109 11.13 22.85 -6.46
N THR A 110 10.51 21.70 -6.36
CA THR A 110 10.67 20.64 -7.35
C THR A 110 9.28 20.07 -7.49
N ASP A 111 8.64 20.38 -8.61
CA ASP A 111 7.28 19.94 -8.87
C ASP A 111 7.21 18.41 -8.79
N PRO A 112 6.44 17.84 -7.86
CA PRO A 112 6.07 16.45 -7.99
C PRO A 112 5.12 16.35 -9.18
N ILE A 113 5.40 15.40 -10.07
CA ILE A 113 4.57 15.09 -11.23
C ILE A 113 3.17 14.73 -10.71
N ALA A 114 2.27 15.70 -10.72
CA ALA A 114 0.87 15.53 -10.42
C ALA A 114 0.22 14.86 -11.64
N TRP A 115 -0.46 13.74 -11.41
CA TRP A 115 -1.34 13.14 -12.39
C TRP A 115 -2.49 14.11 -12.68
N VAL A 116 -2.34 14.92 -13.72
CA VAL A 116 -3.46 15.63 -14.34
C VAL A 116 -4.17 14.63 -15.24
N ALA A 117 -5.34 14.17 -14.83
CA ALA A 117 -6.30 13.58 -15.75
C ALA A 117 -6.69 14.68 -16.74
N ARG A 118 -6.24 14.57 -17.99
CA ARG A 118 -6.79 15.40 -19.07
C ARG A 118 -8.18 14.88 -19.38
N GLY A 119 -9.19 15.69 -19.06
CA GLY A 119 -10.55 15.51 -19.54
C GLY A 119 -10.58 15.55 -21.07
N ALA A 120 -11.37 14.65 -21.63
CA ALA A 120 -11.73 14.63 -23.03
C ALA A 120 -12.63 15.83 -23.37
N ALA A 121 -12.31 16.50 -24.48
CA ALA A 121 -13.24 17.07 -25.45
C ALA A 121 -12.44 17.36 -26.74
#